data_AF-A0A9W5Y784-F1
#
_entry.id   AF-A0A9W5Y784-F1
#
_cell.length_a   1.000
_cell.length_b   1.000
_cell.length_c   1.000
_cell.angle_alpha   90.00
_cell.angle_beta   90.00
_cell.angle_gamma   90.00
#
_symmetry.space_group_name_H-M   'P 1'
#
loop_
_entity.id
_entity.type
_entity.pdbx_description
1 polymer ?
#
loop_
_entity_poly.entity_id
_entity_poly.type
_entity_poly.pdbx_seq_one_letter_code
_entity_poly.pdbx_strand_id
1 'polypeptide(L)'
;MKTMNEEMNPYRMTDETRKKVRQAHLGKGEGKSYKKYYGKHEHRVVAEKKIGRKLRDGEVVHHMDGNKLNNSPDNLKVFRSQVEHATWHSIFDNCVEVGEVVRP
;
A
#
# COMPACT_ATOMS: atom_id res chain seq x y z
N MET A 1 15.15 -15.87 -21.84
CA MET A 1 13.82 -16.53 -21.91
C MET A 1 12.62 -15.58 -21.87
N LYS A 2 12.77 -14.29 -21.52
CA LYS A 2 11.65 -13.32 -21.55
C LYS A 2 11.30 -12.84 -22.96
N THR A 3 12.32 -12.74 -23.82
CA THR A 3 12.27 -12.18 -25.18
C THR A 3 11.43 -13.01 -26.16
N MET A 4 11.55 -14.35 -26.15
CA MET A 4 10.79 -15.23 -27.07
C MET A 4 9.27 -15.08 -26.92
N ASN A 5 8.76 -14.91 -25.70
CA ASN A 5 7.32 -14.82 -25.48
C ASN A 5 6.76 -13.42 -25.82
N GLU A 6 7.60 -12.39 -25.71
CA GLU A 6 7.29 -11.02 -26.16
C GLU A 6 7.24 -10.94 -27.69
N GLU A 7 8.16 -11.63 -28.39
CA GLU A 7 8.20 -11.74 -29.86
C GLU A 7 7.05 -12.61 -30.42
N MET A 8 6.79 -13.77 -29.79
CA MET A 8 5.79 -14.72 -30.28
C MET A 8 4.34 -14.34 -29.88
N ASN A 9 4.16 -13.52 -28.86
CA ASN A 9 2.82 -13.09 -28.42
C ASN A 9 2.78 -11.62 -27.97
N PRO A 10 3.03 -10.67 -28.89
CA PRO A 10 3.14 -9.24 -28.57
C PRO A 10 1.82 -8.67 -28.01
N TYR A 11 0.69 -9.27 -28.34
CA TYR A 11 -0.65 -8.84 -27.91
C TYR A 11 -1.22 -9.67 -26.75
N ARG A 12 -0.43 -10.54 -26.10
CA ARG A 12 -0.92 -11.33 -24.96
C ARG A 12 -1.37 -10.45 -23.81
N MET A 13 -0.62 -9.38 -23.55
CA MET A 13 -0.71 -8.59 -22.32
C MET A 13 -1.54 -7.32 -22.50
N THR A 14 -2.72 -7.45 -23.11
CA THR A 14 -3.74 -6.40 -23.19
C THR A 14 -4.33 -6.07 -21.82
N ASP A 15 -5.00 -4.92 -21.70
CA ASP A 15 -5.67 -4.52 -20.46
C ASP A 15 -6.77 -5.51 -20.03
N GLU A 16 -7.44 -6.17 -20.99
CA GLU A 16 -8.39 -7.24 -20.70
C GLU A 16 -7.71 -8.46 -20.07
N THR A 17 -6.60 -8.92 -20.64
CA THR A 17 -5.83 -10.03 -20.06
C THR A 17 -5.31 -9.67 -18.67
N ARG A 18 -4.83 -8.43 -18.47
CA ARG A 18 -4.38 -7.93 -17.16
C ARG A 18 -5.50 -7.96 -16.12
N LYS A 19 -6.72 -7.54 -16.50
CA LYS A 19 -7.92 -7.64 -15.66
C LYS A 19 -8.26 -9.09 -15.34
N LYS A 20 -8.29 -9.99 -16.33
CA LYS A 20 -8.58 -11.43 -16.14
C LYS A 20 -7.58 -12.08 -15.19
N VAL A 21 -6.28 -11.88 -15.40
CA VAL A 21 -5.22 -12.39 -14.52
C VAL A 21 -5.37 -11.83 -13.10
N ARG A 22 -5.65 -10.52 -12.96
CA ARG A 22 -5.91 -9.92 -11.64
C ARG A 22 -7.07 -10.60 -10.93
N GLN A 23 -8.22 -10.74 -11.59
CA GLN A 23 -9.41 -11.36 -10.99
C GLN A 23 -9.13 -12.80 -10.56
N ALA A 24 -8.43 -13.57 -11.39
CA ALA A 24 -8.06 -14.95 -11.07
C ALA A 24 -7.15 -15.10 -9.84
N HIS A 25 -6.41 -14.05 -9.46
CA HIS A 25 -5.49 -14.07 -8.30
C HIS A 25 -6.01 -13.26 -7.11
N LEU A 26 -7.06 -12.44 -7.28
CA LEU A 26 -7.60 -11.61 -6.22
C LEU A 26 -8.23 -12.49 -5.13
N GLY A 27 -7.99 -12.14 -3.86
CA GLY A 27 -8.57 -12.86 -2.71
C GLY A 27 -7.97 -14.24 -2.45
N LYS A 28 -6.95 -14.67 -3.22
CA LYS A 28 -6.21 -15.91 -2.96
C LYS A 28 -5.10 -15.68 -1.93
N GLY A 29 -4.89 -16.65 -1.05
CA GLY A 29 -3.84 -16.64 -0.02
C GLY A 29 -4.31 -16.21 1.37
N GLU A 30 -3.42 -16.31 2.36
CA GLU A 30 -3.74 -16.10 3.78
C GLU A 30 -3.92 -14.62 4.19
N GLY A 31 -3.76 -13.67 3.27
CA GLY A 31 -3.92 -12.24 3.56
C GLY A 31 -2.84 -11.63 4.48
N LYS A 32 -1.72 -12.32 4.72
CA LYS A 32 -0.63 -11.84 5.60
C LYS A 32 0.20 -10.69 5.01
N SER A 33 0.06 -10.40 3.72
CA SER A 33 0.86 -9.41 2.99
C SER A 33 0.00 -8.28 2.40
N TYR A 34 0.65 -7.18 2.01
CA TYR A 34 -0.02 -6.02 1.44
C TYR A 34 -0.75 -6.36 0.14
N LYS A 35 -2.00 -5.91 0.03
CA LYS A 35 -2.76 -6.00 -1.22
C LYS A 35 -2.04 -5.23 -2.34
N LYS A 36 -2.02 -5.82 -3.52
CA LYS A 36 -1.43 -5.22 -4.72
C LYS A 36 -2.51 -4.82 -5.72
N TYR A 37 -2.36 -3.62 -6.29
CA TYR A 37 -3.15 -3.09 -7.40
C TYR A 37 -2.27 -3.06 -8.66
N TYR A 38 -2.55 -3.95 -9.62
CA TYR A 38 -1.78 -4.10 -10.87
C TYR A 38 -0.24 -4.17 -10.65
N GLY A 39 0.19 -4.89 -9.62
CA GLY A 39 1.61 -5.06 -9.28
C GLY A 39 2.20 -4.00 -8.34
N LYS A 40 1.48 -2.91 -8.05
CA LYS A 40 1.88 -1.88 -7.08
C LYS A 40 1.20 -2.08 -5.74
N HIS A 41 1.79 -1.63 -4.64
CA HIS A 41 1.16 -1.68 -3.32
C HIS A 41 -0.08 -0.77 -3.28
N GLU A 42 -1.23 -1.33 -2.91
CA GLU A 42 -2.51 -0.62 -2.98
C GLU A 42 -2.55 0.60 -2.06
N HIS A 43 -2.04 0.49 -0.83
CA HIS A 43 -1.96 1.62 0.10
C HIS A 43 -1.19 2.81 -0.47
N ARG A 44 -0.11 2.58 -1.25
CA ARG A 44 0.63 3.67 -1.90
C ARG A 44 -0.21 4.34 -2.98
N VAL A 45 -0.90 3.54 -3.80
CA VAL A 45 -1.78 4.08 -4.86
C VAL A 45 -2.92 4.89 -4.26
N VAL A 46 -3.52 4.44 -3.16
CA VAL A 46 -4.59 5.19 -2.48
C VAL A 46 -4.05 6.47 -1.84
N ALA A 47 -2.88 6.42 -1.20
CA ALA A 47 -2.24 7.60 -0.64
C ALA A 47 -1.89 8.65 -1.71
N GLU A 48 -1.36 8.23 -2.86
CA GLU A 48 -1.08 9.10 -4.01
C GLU A 48 -2.35 9.77 -4.53
N LYS A 49 -3.45 9.01 -4.65
CA LYS A 49 -4.75 9.55 -5.04
C LYS A 49 -5.29 10.56 -4.04
N LYS A 50 -5.13 10.30 -2.74
CA LYS A 50 -5.57 11.20 -1.65
C LYS A 50 -4.83 12.54 -1.69
N ILE A 51 -3.51 12.52 -1.90
CA ILE A 51 -2.69 13.74 -1.94
C ILE A 51 -2.81 14.44 -3.31
N GLY A 52 -3.23 13.73 -4.36
CA GLY A 52 -3.33 14.25 -5.72
C GLY A 52 -1.98 14.36 -6.45
N ARG A 53 -0.92 13.75 -5.90
CA ARG A 53 0.40 13.66 -6.54
C ARG A 53 1.07 12.33 -6.22
N LYS A 54 2.08 11.95 -7.01
CA LYS A 54 2.93 10.79 -6.70
C LYS A 54 3.69 10.99 -5.39
N LEU A 55 3.90 9.90 -4.66
CA LEU A 55 4.73 9.91 -3.47
C LEU A 55 6.18 10.19 -3.89
N ARG A 56 6.83 11.11 -3.19
CA ARG A 56 8.25 11.42 -3.34
C ARG A 56 9.08 10.30 -2.74
N ASP A 57 10.35 10.27 -3.15
CA ASP A 57 11.30 9.38 -2.52
C ASP A 57 11.48 9.75 -1.05
N GLY A 58 11.46 8.75 -0.16
CA GLY A 58 11.49 8.93 1.29
C GLY A 58 10.13 9.16 1.98
N GLU A 59 9.03 9.39 1.25
CA GLU A 59 7.69 9.47 1.86
C GLU A 59 7.17 8.07 2.24
N VAL A 60 6.64 7.93 3.46
CA VAL A 60 6.22 6.65 4.04
C VAL A 60 4.72 6.65 4.31
N VAL A 61 4.03 5.57 3.95
CA VAL A 61 2.59 5.39 4.20
C VAL A 61 2.40 4.48 5.40
N HIS A 62 1.63 4.94 6.37
CA HIS A 62 1.31 4.24 7.61
C HIS A 62 -0.19 3.98 7.72
N HIS A 63 -0.55 2.81 8.24
CA HIS A 63 -1.92 2.40 8.52
C HIS A 63 -2.26 2.69 9.99
N MET A 64 -3.17 3.64 10.23
CA MET A 64 -3.47 4.11 11.59
C MET A 64 -4.15 3.04 12.47
N ASP A 65 -4.90 2.11 11.87
CA ASP A 65 -5.53 0.98 12.57
C ASP A 65 -4.61 -0.24 12.74
N GLY A 66 -3.36 -0.18 12.27
CA GLY A 66 -2.43 -1.31 12.24
C GLY A 66 -2.81 -2.44 11.26
N ASN A 67 -3.95 -2.35 10.59
CA ASN A 67 -4.44 -3.36 9.66
C ASN A 67 -3.98 -3.06 8.24
N LYS A 68 -2.94 -3.79 7.80
CA LYS A 68 -2.33 -3.70 6.46
C LYS A 68 -3.30 -3.98 5.30
N LEU A 69 -4.47 -4.55 5.58
CA LEU A 69 -5.51 -4.86 4.60
C LEU A 69 -6.57 -3.76 4.46
N ASN A 70 -6.63 -2.82 5.41
CA ASN A 70 -7.52 -1.67 5.37
C ASN A 70 -6.84 -0.49 4.65
N ASN A 71 -7.01 -0.46 3.33
CA ASN A 71 -6.42 0.57 2.47
C ASN A 71 -7.37 1.77 2.27
N SER A 72 -8.30 2.05 3.19
CA SER A 72 -9.13 3.25 3.12
C SER A 72 -8.26 4.51 3.15
N PRO A 73 -8.50 5.53 2.28
CA PRO A 73 -7.70 6.76 2.29
C PRO A 73 -7.66 7.42 3.67
N ASP A 74 -8.74 7.34 4.44
CA ASP A 74 -8.82 7.92 5.77
C ASP A 74 -8.02 7.15 6.81
N ASN A 75 -7.77 5.85 6.61
CA ASN A 75 -6.92 5.02 7.46
C ASN A 75 -5.41 5.19 7.15
N LEU A 76 -5.09 5.83 6.03
CA LEU A 76 -3.71 6.01 5.58
C LEU A 76 -3.19 7.40 5.93
N LYS A 77 -2.06 7.42 6.62
CA LYS A 77 -1.28 8.62 6.92
C LYS A 77 0.03 8.60 6.16
N VAL A 78 0.40 9.73 5.57
CA VAL A 78 1.66 9.88 4.84
C VAL A 78 2.60 10.75 5.65
N PHE A 79 3.80 10.23 5.89
CA PHE A 79 4.91 10.92 6.54
C PHE A 79 5.92 11.38 5.50
N ARG A 80 6.59 12.51 5.77
CA ARG A 80 7.57 13.08 4.84
C ARG A 80 8.89 12.32 4.84
N SER A 81 9.18 11.61 5.94
CA SER A 81 10.38 10.81 6.10
C SER A 81 10.16 9.61 7.01
N GLN A 82 11.05 8.63 6.92
CA GLN A 82 11.10 7.50 7.85
C GLN A 82 11.34 7.95 9.31
N VAL A 83 12.06 9.06 9.51
CA VAL A 83 12.30 9.62 10.85
C VAL A 83 11.00 10.11 11.46
N GLU A 84 10.19 10.87 10.72
CA GLU A 84 8.88 11.32 11.20
C GLU A 84 7.95 10.13 11.51
N HIS A 85 8.00 9.09 10.67
CA HIS A 85 7.22 7.87 10.88
C HIS A 85 7.66 7.12 12.15
N ALA A 86 8.95 6.99 12.39
CA ALA A 86 9.50 6.39 13.61
C ALA A 86 9.16 7.22 14.86
N THR A 87 9.31 8.55 14.80
CA THR A 87 8.92 9.46 15.88
C THR A 87 7.42 9.34 16.20
N TRP A 88 6.58 9.19 15.17
CA TRP A 88 5.15 8.96 15.38
C TRP A 88 4.90 7.66 16.13
N HIS A 89 5.57 6.56 15.77
CA HIS A 89 5.49 5.33 16.56
C HIS A 89 5.95 5.53 18.00
N SER A 90 7.06 6.26 18.22
CA SER A 90 7.54 6.52 19.59
C SER A 90 6.56 7.34 20.44
N ILE A 91 5.79 8.25 19.83
CA ILE A 91 4.83 9.11 20.54
C ILE A 91 3.47 8.43 20.69
N PHE A 92 2.98 7.76 19.65
CA PHE A 92 1.59 7.32 19.55
C PHE A 92 1.41 5.79 19.69
N ASP A 93 2.36 4.95 19.25
CA ASP A 93 2.24 3.49 19.44
C ASP A 93 2.53 3.08 20.88
N ASN A 94 3.42 3.81 21.56
CA ASN A 94 3.72 3.59 22.98
C ASN A 94 2.55 3.96 23.92
N CYS A 95 1.42 4.44 23.38
CA CYS A 95 0.24 4.83 24.15
C CYS A 95 -0.87 3.75 24.17
N VAL A 96 -0.54 2.49 23.84
CA VAL A 96 -1.51 1.37 23.83
C VAL A 96 -1.37 0.42 25.04
N GLU A 97 -0.44 0.66 25.98
CA GLU A 97 -0.34 -0.18 27.20
C GLU A 97 -0.82 0.44 28.51
N VAL A 98 -1.27 1.70 28.54
CA VAL A 98 -1.96 2.22 29.73
C VAL A 98 -2.99 3.22 29.29
N GLY A 99 -4.26 2.86 29.48
CA GLY A 99 -5.37 3.76 29.27
C GLY A 99 -5.24 4.97 30.17
N GLU A 100 -4.69 6.07 29.65
CA GLU A 100 -4.90 7.41 30.17
C GLU A 100 -4.64 8.42 29.06
N VAL A 101 -5.68 9.19 28.76
CA VAL A 101 -5.66 10.30 27.81
C VAL A 101 -4.78 11.38 28.40
N VAL A 102 -3.65 11.70 27.78
CA VAL A 102 -2.99 13.00 27.98
C VAL A 102 -2.70 13.61 26.62
N ARG A 103 -3.57 14.55 26.22
CA ARG A 103 -3.26 15.59 25.24
C ARG A 103 -2.72 16.81 26.03
N PRO A 104 -1.79 17.60 25.45
CA PRO A 104 -1.28 18.81 26.10
C PRO A 104 -2.36 19.85 26.34
#